data_AF-A0A7X9J4J1-F1
#
_entry.id   AF-A0A7X9J4J1-F1
#
_cell.length_a   1.000
_cell.length_b   1.000
_cell.length_c   1.000
_cell.angle_alpha   90.00
_cell.angle_beta   90.00
_cell.angle_gamma   90.00
#
_symmetry.space_group_name_H-M   'P 1'
#
loop_
_entity.id
_entity.type
_entity.pdbx_description
1 polymer ?
#
loop_
_entity_poly.entity_id
_entity_poly.type
_entity_poly.pdbx_seq_one_letter_code
_entity_poly.pdbx_strand_id
1 'polypeptide(L)'
;IINRFEEYGVKVEQIINCGGIAEKNPEVMQIYADVTGRPMKVSRSAQTCALGAAIAGAVVAGAHKDYASAQKAMTGLKPRIFKPNPKAHAVYQQLYPLYRKLHDALGTAEWTGNLSDVMKKLIEIRTAARNA
;
A
#
# COMPACT_ATOMS: atom_id res chain seq x y z
N ILE A 1 8.45 0.04 -3.44
CA ILE A 1 8.52 -1.05 -2.43
C ILE A 1 7.84 -2.31 -2.96
N ILE A 2 6.51 -2.33 -3.15
CA ILE A 2 5.78 -3.54 -3.61
C ILE A 2 6.39 -4.14 -4.88
N ASN A 3 6.59 -3.34 -5.93
CA ASN A 3 7.18 -3.82 -7.18
C ASN A 3 8.56 -4.45 -6.98
N ARG A 4 9.35 -3.97 -6.01
CA ARG A 4 10.67 -4.54 -5.72
C ARG A 4 10.55 -5.93 -5.09
N PHE A 5 9.59 -6.17 -4.20
CA PHE A 5 9.33 -7.52 -3.69
C PHE A 5 8.97 -8.48 -4.83
N GLU A 6 8.13 -8.03 -5.77
CA GLU A 6 7.66 -8.86 -6.88
C GLU A 6 8.73 -9.12 -7.93
N GLU A 7 9.59 -8.14 -8.22
CA GLU A 7 10.79 -8.31 -9.07
C GLU A 7 11.72 -9.42 -8.54
N TYR A 8 11.70 -9.68 -7.23
CA TYR A 8 12.48 -10.73 -6.56
C TYR A 8 11.63 -11.98 -6.24
N GLY A 9 10.49 -12.15 -6.92
CA GLY A 9 9.67 -13.37 -6.85
C GLY A 9 8.72 -13.44 -5.65
N VAL A 10 8.61 -12.40 -4.82
CA VAL A 10 7.68 -12.35 -3.70
C VAL A 10 6.38 -11.68 -4.14
N LYS A 11 5.39 -12.50 -4.53
CA LYS A 11 4.07 -12.04 -4.98
C LYS A 11 3.31 -11.33 -3.86
N VAL A 12 2.76 -10.14 -4.15
CA VAL A 12 1.94 -9.38 -3.19
C VAL A 12 0.50 -9.26 -3.71
N GLU A 13 -0.42 -10.01 -3.12
CA GLU A 13 -1.82 -10.06 -3.60
C GLU A 13 -2.74 -9.05 -2.91
N GLN A 14 -2.45 -8.70 -1.67
CA GLN A 14 -3.27 -7.81 -0.84
C GLN A 14 -2.42 -7.07 0.19
N ILE A 15 -2.95 -5.96 0.69
CA ILE A 15 -2.30 -5.17 1.75
C ILE A 15 -3.22 -5.09 2.96
N ILE A 16 -2.69 -5.45 4.12
CA ILE A 16 -3.37 -5.30 5.42
C ILE A 16 -2.73 -4.11 6.13
N ASN A 17 -3.51 -3.06 6.30
CA ASN A 17 -3.10 -1.82 6.93
C ASN A 17 -3.47 -1.82 8.41
N CYS A 18 -2.64 -1.21 9.24
CA CYS A 18 -2.91 -0.96 10.64
C CYS A 18 -2.37 0.41 11.05
N GLY A 19 -2.70 0.86 12.26
CA GLY A 19 -2.26 2.14 12.79
C GLY A 19 -3.17 3.32 12.42
N GLY A 20 -2.82 4.50 12.94
CA GLY A 20 -3.72 5.65 12.96
C GLY A 20 -4.14 6.17 11.59
N ILE A 21 -3.25 6.14 10.59
CA ILE A 21 -3.56 6.62 9.22
C ILE A 21 -4.66 5.75 8.59
N ALA A 22 -4.52 4.43 8.70
CA ALA A 22 -5.48 3.49 8.14
C ALA A 22 -6.90 3.62 8.74
N GLU A 23 -6.97 4.09 9.99
CA GLU A 23 -8.22 4.32 10.72
C GLU A 23 -8.83 5.70 10.40
N LYS A 24 -7.99 6.73 10.30
CA LYS A 24 -8.44 8.12 10.29
C LYS A 24 -8.58 8.72 8.89
N ASN A 25 -7.88 8.18 7.89
CA ASN A 25 -7.83 8.77 6.56
C ASN A 25 -8.27 7.78 5.47
N PRO A 26 -9.59 7.68 5.20
CA PRO A 26 -10.11 6.80 4.16
C PRO A 26 -9.65 7.20 2.76
N GLU A 27 -9.36 8.48 2.52
CA GLU A 27 -8.89 8.97 1.22
C GLU A 27 -7.49 8.42 0.89
N VAL A 28 -6.57 8.46 1.86
CA VAL A 28 -5.23 7.87 1.69
C VAL A 28 -5.30 6.37 1.42
N MET A 29 -6.23 5.65 2.07
CA MET A 29 -6.43 4.23 1.80
C MET A 29 -6.96 3.98 0.38
N GLN A 30 -7.83 4.85 -0.13
CA GLN A 30 -8.29 4.76 -1.51
C GLN A 30 -7.16 5.07 -2.50
N ILE A 31 -6.39 6.14 -2.28
CA ILE A 31 -5.22 6.48 -3.09
C ILE A 31 -4.21 5.32 -3.11
N TYR A 32 -3.95 4.67 -1.97
CA TYR A 32 -3.07 3.50 -1.94
C TYR A 32 -3.62 2.35 -2.78
N ALA A 33 -4.93 2.07 -2.70
CA ALA A 33 -5.55 1.04 -3.53
C ALA A 33 -5.40 1.38 -5.03
N ASP A 34 -5.67 2.63 -5.40
CA ASP A 34 -5.63 3.12 -6.77
C ASP A 34 -4.20 3.17 -7.32
N VAL A 35 -3.20 3.56 -6.53
CA VAL A 35 -1.79 3.58 -6.96
C VAL A 35 -1.26 2.16 -7.11
N THR A 36 -1.50 1.30 -6.13
CA THR A 36 -0.89 -0.04 -6.10
C THR A 36 -1.65 -1.07 -6.93
N GLY A 37 -2.88 -0.76 -7.35
CA GLY A 37 -3.75 -1.72 -8.06
C GLY A 37 -4.19 -2.89 -7.19
N ARG A 38 -4.11 -2.76 -5.86
CA ARG A 38 -4.37 -3.84 -4.89
C ARG A 38 -5.43 -3.46 -3.86
N PRO A 39 -6.26 -4.40 -3.39
CA PRO A 39 -7.19 -4.13 -2.30
C PRO A 39 -6.47 -3.75 -1.01
N MET A 40 -6.89 -2.65 -0.40
CA MET A 40 -6.45 -2.23 0.95
C MET A 40 -7.47 -2.71 1.98
N LYS A 41 -7.01 -3.58 2.87
CA LYS A 41 -7.78 -4.06 4.03
C LYS A 41 -7.26 -3.39 5.29
N VAL A 42 -8.07 -3.30 6.34
CA VAL A 42 -7.69 -2.68 7.61
C VAL A 42 -7.85 -3.69 8.75
N SER A 43 -6.84 -3.81 9.61
CA SER A 43 -6.90 -4.61 10.84
C SER A 43 -8.10 -4.21 11.70
N ARG A 44 -8.79 -5.20 12.28
CA ARG A 44 -9.91 -4.95 13.20
C ARG A 44 -9.43 -4.30 14.51
N SER A 45 -8.21 -4.61 14.94
CA SER A 45 -7.66 -4.09 16.20
C SER A 45 -6.99 -2.73 16.01
N ALA A 46 -7.46 -1.73 16.75
CA ALA A 46 -6.81 -0.42 16.84
C ALA A 46 -5.46 -0.48 17.58
N GLN A 47 -5.23 -1.53 18.39
CA GLN A 47 -4.00 -1.75 19.16
C GLN A 47 -3.23 -2.94 18.59
N THR A 48 -2.88 -2.88 17.30
CA THR A 48 -2.32 -4.04 16.58
C THR A 48 -1.00 -4.53 17.20
N CYS A 49 -0.14 -3.64 17.71
CA CYS A 49 1.09 -4.03 18.40
C CYS A 49 0.81 -4.78 19.72
N ALA A 50 -0.12 -4.27 20.54
CA ALA A 50 -0.50 -4.93 21.80
C ALA A 50 -1.18 -6.28 21.54
N LEU A 51 -2.00 -6.39 20.48
CA LEU A 51 -2.56 -7.66 20.04
C LEU A 51 -1.48 -8.67 19.65
N GLY A 52 -0.41 -8.22 18.97
CA GLY A 52 0.74 -9.08 18.65
C GLY A 52 1.43 -9.64 19.90
N ALA A 53 1.64 -8.80 20.92
CA ALA A 53 2.19 -9.25 22.21
C ALA A 53 1.24 -10.23 22.93
N ALA A 54 -0.07 -9.98 22.91
CA ALA A 54 -1.06 -10.88 23.49
C ALA A 54 -1.12 -12.24 22.77
N ILE A 55 -0.97 -12.26 21.44
CA ILE A 55 -0.86 -13.50 20.65
C ILE A 55 0.35 -14.31 21.10
N ALA A 56 1.53 -13.68 21.21
CA ALA A 56 2.73 -14.36 21.67
C ALA A 56 2.55 -14.91 23.10
N GLY A 57 1.99 -14.11 24.00
CA GLY A 57 1.66 -14.53 25.37
C GLY A 57 0.71 -15.73 25.40
N ALA A 58 -0.34 -15.72 24.56
CA ALA A 58 -1.31 -16.81 24.49
C ALA A 58 -0.72 -18.12 23.97
N VAL A 59 0.25 -18.06 23.05
CA VAL A 59 0.99 -19.24 22.57
C VAL A 59 1.91 -19.78 23.67
N VAL A 60 2.70 -18.92 24.31
CA VAL A 60 3.62 -19.33 25.38
C VAL A 60 2.87 -19.88 26.61
N ALA A 61 1.71 -19.31 26.93
CA ALA A 61 0.85 -19.79 28.01
C ALA A 61 0.07 -21.07 27.66
N GLY A 62 0.18 -21.59 26.43
CA GLY A 62 -0.49 -22.81 25.98
C GLY A 62 -1.99 -22.66 25.69
N ALA A 63 -2.54 -21.44 25.68
CA ALA A 63 -3.93 -21.19 25.32
C ALA A 63 -4.21 -21.44 23.82
N HIS A 64 -3.17 -21.32 22.99
CA HIS A 64 -3.19 -21.72 21.58
C HIS A 64 -1.95 -22.58 21.28
N LYS A 65 -2.10 -23.55 20.37
CA LYS A 65 -1.04 -24.49 20.00
C LYS A 65 0.17 -23.80 19.36
N ASP A 66 -0.09 -22.80 18.52
CA ASP A 66 0.91 -22.12 17.70
C ASP A 66 0.43 -20.72 17.29
N TYR A 67 1.31 -19.94 16.67
CA TYR A 67 0.96 -18.61 16.17
C TYR A 67 -0.15 -18.62 15.13
N ALA A 68 -0.21 -19.63 14.26
CA ALA A 68 -1.21 -19.70 13.21
C ALA A 68 -2.64 -19.86 13.78
N SER A 69 -2.82 -20.76 14.74
CA SER A 69 -4.08 -20.96 15.46
C SER A 69 -4.46 -19.74 16.29
N ALA A 70 -3.51 -19.13 16.98
CA ALA A 70 -3.72 -17.89 17.73
C ALA A 70 -4.13 -16.72 16.82
N GLN A 71 -3.42 -16.50 15.71
CA GLN A 71 -3.76 -15.47 14.72
C GLN A 71 -5.16 -15.68 14.14
N LYS A 72 -5.51 -16.92 13.78
CA LYS A 72 -6.84 -17.26 13.25
C LYS A 72 -7.96 -16.92 14.25
N ALA A 73 -7.74 -17.15 15.54
CA ALA A 73 -8.74 -16.90 16.58
C ALA A 73 -8.79 -15.42 17.01
N MET A 74 -7.64 -14.76 17.11
CA MET A 74 -7.52 -13.45 17.77
C MET A 74 -7.51 -12.27 16.80
N THR A 75 -7.09 -12.47 15.55
CA THR A 75 -7.01 -11.38 14.56
C THR A 75 -8.31 -11.26 13.76
N GLY A 76 -8.38 -10.21 12.95
CA GLY A 76 -9.44 -10.04 11.97
C GLY A 76 -9.33 -8.73 11.23
N LEU A 77 -10.23 -8.54 10.30
CA LEU A 77 -10.27 -7.38 9.41
C LEU A 77 -11.55 -6.59 9.65
N LYS A 78 -11.50 -5.29 9.40
CA LYS A 78 -12.72 -4.48 9.32
C LYS A 78 -13.52 -4.84 8.06
N PRO A 79 -14.86 -4.65 8.07
CA PRO A 79 -15.70 -4.98 6.92
C PRO A 79 -15.37 -4.15 5.67
N ARG A 80 -14.91 -2.90 5.85
CA ARG A 80 -14.58 -2.00 4.74
C ARG A 80 -13.27 -2.43 4.07
N ILE A 81 -13.34 -2.62 2.76
CA ILE A 81 -12.19 -2.87 1.88
C ILE A 81 -12.16 -1.76 0.84
N PHE A 82 -11.01 -1.11 0.66
CA PHE A 82 -10.82 -0.14 -0.41
C PHE A 82 -10.33 -0.88 -1.65
N LYS A 83 -11.17 -0.94 -2.68
CA LYS A 83 -10.85 -1.60 -3.95
C LYS A 83 -10.30 -0.54 -4.91
N PRO A 84 -9.31 -0.90 -5.75
CA PRO A 84 -8.79 0.03 -6.76
C PRO A 84 -9.92 0.48 -7.70
N ASN A 85 -10.01 1.78 -7.93
CA ASN A 85 -10.80 2.36 -9.00
C ASN A 85 -10.01 2.23 -10.31
N PRO A 86 -10.51 1.47 -11.32
CA PRO A 86 -9.77 1.25 -12.57
C PRO A 86 -9.41 2.54 -13.31
N LYS A 87 -10.29 3.56 -13.27
CA LYS A 87 -10.03 4.85 -13.93
C LYS A 87 -8.89 5.60 -13.25
N ALA A 88 -8.89 5.65 -11.92
CA ALA A 88 -7.83 6.29 -11.15
C ALA A 88 -6.51 5.52 -11.29
N HIS A 89 -6.56 4.18 -11.25
CA HIS A 89 -5.39 3.32 -11.43
C HIS A 89 -4.70 3.59 -12.78
N ALA A 90 -5.48 3.73 -13.86
CA ALA A 90 -4.92 4.05 -15.18
C ALA A 90 -4.18 5.40 -15.21
N VAL A 91 -4.65 6.40 -14.45
CA VAL A 91 -3.94 7.69 -14.30
C VAL A 91 -2.67 7.52 -13.46
N TYR A 92 -2.74 6.78 -12.34
CA TYR A 92 -1.56 6.53 -11.51
C TYR A 92 -0.49 5.71 -12.22
N GLN A 93 -0.85 4.81 -13.14
CA GLN A 93 0.11 4.11 -14.01
C GLN A 93 0.89 5.07 -14.93
N GLN A 94 0.33 6.23 -15.27
CA GLN A 94 1.04 7.28 -16.02
C GLN A 94 1.93 8.14 -15.10
N LEU A 95 1.46 8.41 -13.87
CA LEU A 95 2.19 9.21 -12.88
C LEU A 95 3.40 8.46 -12.28
N TYR A 96 3.27 7.14 -12.06
CA TYR A 96 4.29 6.36 -11.36
C TYR A 96 5.67 6.36 -12.04
N PRO A 97 5.79 6.23 -13.39
CA PRO A 97 7.07 6.39 -14.08
C PRO A 97 7.71 7.76 -13.89
N LEU A 98 6.91 8.83 -13.81
CA LEU A 98 7.41 10.20 -13.53
C LEU A 98 7.95 10.29 -12.11
N TYR A 99 7.21 9.74 -11.14
CA TYR A 99 7.68 9.61 -9.76
C TYR A 99 9.00 8.83 -9.70
N ARG A 100 9.11 7.67 -10.36
CA ARG A 100 10.34 6.88 -10.39
C ARG A 100 11.51 7.66 -10.99
N LYS A 101 11.29 8.36 -12.10
CA LYS A 101 12.34 9.19 -12.72
C LYS A 101 12.89 10.23 -11.75
N LEU A 102 12.00 10.93 -11.03
CA LEU A 102 12.40 11.93 -10.03
C LEU A 102 13.04 11.28 -8.79
N HIS A 103 12.50 10.16 -8.33
CA HIS A 103 13.05 9.38 -7.22
C HIS A 103 14.50 8.99 -7.51
N ASP A 104 14.79 8.46 -8.69
CA ASP A 104 16.14 8.01 -9.05
C ASP A 104 17.07 9.21 -9.29
N ALA A 105 16.57 10.27 -9.96
CA ALA A 105 17.35 11.48 -10.22
C ALA A 105 17.78 12.23 -8.96
N LEU A 106 16.97 12.19 -7.91
CA LEU A 106 17.24 12.88 -6.64
C LEU A 106 17.77 11.95 -5.55
N GLY A 107 17.67 10.64 -5.73
CA GLY A 107 17.98 9.63 -4.72
C GLY A 107 19.21 8.77 -5.02
N THR A 108 19.82 8.90 -6.20
CA THR A 108 21.01 8.13 -6.61
C THR A 108 22.09 9.05 -7.17
N ALA A 109 23.36 8.73 -6.92
CA ALA A 109 24.49 9.53 -7.40
C ALA A 109 24.80 9.27 -8.88
N GLU A 110 24.40 8.11 -9.38
CA GLU A 110 24.75 7.56 -10.69
C GLU A 110 23.76 7.95 -11.79
N TRP A 111 22.71 8.72 -11.48
CA TRP A 111 21.68 9.06 -12.45
C TRP A 111 22.19 10.04 -13.52
N THR A 112 22.02 9.68 -14.80
CA THR A 112 22.49 10.46 -15.96
C THR A 112 21.39 10.80 -16.98
N GLY A 113 20.12 10.79 -16.55
CA GLY A 113 18.97 10.98 -17.44
C GLY A 113 18.62 12.44 -17.76
N ASN A 114 17.41 12.64 -18.31
CA ASN A 114 16.85 13.95 -18.62
C ASN A 114 15.43 14.11 -18.01
N LEU A 115 15.17 15.25 -17.36
CA LEU A 115 13.90 15.60 -16.70
C LEU A 115 12.99 16.57 -17.50
N SER A 116 13.42 17.03 -18.67
CA SER A 116 12.71 18.06 -19.46
C SER A 116 11.30 17.67 -19.90
N ASP A 117 10.98 16.37 -19.97
CA ASP A 117 9.65 15.85 -20.32
C ASP A 117 8.68 15.79 -19.12
N VAL A 118 9.19 15.85 -17.89
CA VAL A 118 8.38 15.63 -16.66
C VAL A 118 7.26 16.65 -16.56
N MET A 119 7.57 17.94 -16.70
CA MET A 119 6.57 18.99 -16.60
C MET A 119 5.52 18.93 -17.72
N LYS A 120 5.94 18.61 -18.95
CA LYS A 120 5.03 18.47 -20.10
C LYS A 120 4.02 17.35 -19.87
N LYS A 121 4.50 16.17 -19.44
CA LYS A 121 3.64 15.02 -19.12
C LYS A 121 2.72 15.27 -17.93
N LEU A 122 3.18 15.93 -16.88
CA LEU A 122 2.31 16.31 -15.75
C LEU A 122 1.18 17.26 -16.19
N ILE A 123 1.48 18.22 -17.09
CA ILE A 123 0.47 19.14 -17.66
C ILE A 123 -0.53 18.37 -18.52
N GLU A 124 -0.09 17.44 -19.35
CA GLU A 124 -0.95 16.57 -20.17
C GLU A 124 -1.90 15.74 -19.29
N ILE A 125 -1.37 15.02 -18.30
CA ILE A 125 -2.15 14.19 -17.37
C ILE A 125 -3.17 15.06 -16.62
N ARG A 126 -2.75 16.21 -16.09
CA ARG A 126 -3.64 17.14 -15.39
C ARG A 126 -4.76 17.65 -16.29
N THR A 127 -4.44 18.01 -17.54
CA THR A 127 -5.44 18.52 -18.50
C THR A 127 -6.45 17.43 -18.83
N ALA A 128 -6.01 16.20 -19.09
CA ALA A 128 -6.88 15.07 -19.33
C ALA A 128 -7.80 14.79 -18.12
N ALA A 129 -7.26 14.81 -16.89
CA ALA A 129 -8.03 14.57 -15.67
C ALA A 129 -9.07 15.66 -15.37
N ARG A 130 -8.85 16.91 -15.81
CA ARG A 130 -9.83 18.01 -15.66
C ARG A 130 -10.96 17.97 -16.69
N ASN A 131 -10.74 17.28 -17.81
CA ASN A 131 -11.68 17.20 -18.92
C ASN A 131 -12.46 15.87 -18.95
N ALA A 132 -12.20 14.97 -18.01
CA ALA A 132 -12.83 13.65 -17.86
C ALA A 132 -13.99 13.69 -16.86
#